data_AF-A0A8H6RVU3-F1
#
_entry.id   AF-A0A8H6RVU3-F1
#
_cell.length_a   1.000
_cell.length_b   1.000
_cell.length_c   1.000
_cell.angle_alpha   90.00
_cell.angle_beta   90.00
_cell.angle_gamma   90.00
#
_symmetry.space_group_name_H-M   'P 1'
#
loop_
_entity.id
_entity.type
_entity.pdbx_description
1 polymer ?
#
loop_
_entity_poly.entity_id
_entity_poly.type
_entity_poly.pdbx_seq_one_letter_code
_entity_poly.pdbx_strand_id
1 'polypeptide(L)'
;MAILSKNIICFGIALLATQGVLAAPTTRSDNCDFGTPNPSNWPSTYQTQWCGMINNEVTTLKTMENPATVLGDIKAKFAQALIKVSPDSTLPNIDNIMKDPQARAAMTQMKANFPAFGSMDLTAEDIQKVYADAIKTACAKTGVPEDMMVKIIWVESKGHPLVYQGLTQIDYVAWGQMADENSSLKNRYMPSDNIMASAMFLKKAKDQYGGDWETTYSQHYQDPNAKSRGS
;
A
#
# COMPACT_ATOMS: atom_id res chain seq x y z
N MET A 1 -43.89 -30.47 62.64
CA MET A 1 -43.92 -31.94 62.52
C MET A 1 -44.86 -32.33 61.38
N ALA A 2 -44.57 -33.47 60.70
CA ALA A 2 -45.22 -34.07 59.51
C ALA A 2 -44.87 -33.37 58.18
N ILE A 3 -43.95 -33.84 57.30
CA ILE A 3 -43.72 -35.11 56.54
C ILE A 3 -44.56 -35.20 55.24
N LEU A 4 -43.84 -35.52 54.15
CA LEU A 4 -44.20 -36.16 52.84
C LEU A 4 -43.88 -35.25 51.63
N SER A 5 -42.68 -35.33 51.05
CA SER A 5 -42.21 -36.29 50.03
C SER A 5 -43.06 -36.33 48.75
N LYS A 6 -42.45 -35.92 47.62
CA LYS A 6 -42.69 -36.50 46.29
C LYS A 6 -41.51 -36.19 45.36
N ASN A 7 -40.88 -37.27 44.92
CA ASN A 7 -39.83 -37.34 43.92
C ASN A 7 -40.34 -36.86 42.56
N ILE A 8 -39.57 -36.01 41.86
CA ILE A 8 -39.51 -36.01 40.39
C ILE A 8 -38.04 -35.89 39.98
N ILE A 9 -37.48 -37.07 39.70
CA ILE A 9 -36.62 -37.49 38.58
C ILE A 9 -35.75 -36.41 37.91
N CYS A 10 -34.44 -36.67 37.98
CA CYS A 10 -33.36 -36.11 37.18
C CYS A 10 -33.66 -36.02 35.66
N PHE A 11 -33.42 -34.85 35.08
CA PHE A 11 -32.73 -34.76 33.79
C PHE A 11 -31.70 -33.64 33.89
N GLY A 12 -30.44 -34.06 34.05
CA GLY A 12 -29.30 -33.15 34.01
C GLY A 12 -29.11 -32.63 32.60
N ILE A 13 -29.11 -31.31 32.44
CA ILE A 13 -28.38 -30.67 31.36
C ILE A 13 -27.17 -30.05 32.02
N ALA A 14 -26.06 -30.78 31.96
CA ALA A 14 -24.74 -30.23 32.22
C ALA A 14 -24.54 -29.07 31.24
N LEU A 15 -24.54 -27.85 31.76
CA LEU A 15 -24.10 -26.68 31.03
C LEU A 15 -22.58 -26.84 30.84
N LEU A 16 -22.19 -27.45 29.73
CA LEU A 16 -20.81 -27.48 29.27
C LEU A 16 -20.40 -26.03 29.01
N ALA A 17 -19.57 -25.50 29.90
CA ALA A 17 -18.77 -24.33 29.63
C ALA A 17 -17.92 -24.63 28.39
N THR A 18 -18.25 -24.00 27.26
CA THR A 18 -17.38 -23.97 26.08
C THR A 18 -16.17 -23.12 26.42
N GLN A 19 -15.15 -23.76 26.99
CA GLN A 19 -13.79 -23.26 26.94
C GLN A 19 -13.32 -23.29 25.48
N GLY A 20 -12.73 -22.19 25.03
CA GLY A 20 -11.80 -22.21 23.90
C GLY A 20 -12.40 -21.91 22.54
N VAL A 21 -12.63 -20.63 22.26
CA VAL A 21 -12.08 -20.08 21.01
C VAL A 21 -11.25 -18.87 21.43
N LEU A 22 -10.02 -19.14 21.90
CA LEU A 22 -8.94 -18.21 21.62
C LEU A 22 -9.01 -18.00 20.12
N ALA A 23 -9.39 -16.79 19.68
CA ALA A 23 -9.21 -16.40 18.29
C ALA A 23 -7.76 -16.71 17.97
N ALA A 24 -7.56 -17.73 17.13
CA ALA A 24 -6.24 -18.05 16.63
C ALA A 24 -5.66 -16.74 16.07
N PRO A 25 -4.36 -16.45 16.32
CA PRO A 25 -3.73 -15.33 15.64
C PRO A 25 -4.00 -15.52 14.16
N THR A 26 -4.61 -14.53 13.51
CA THR A 26 -4.90 -14.55 12.08
C THR A 26 -3.62 -14.90 11.35
N THR A 27 -3.51 -16.18 10.97
CA THR A 27 -2.47 -16.71 10.12
C THR A 27 -2.52 -15.94 8.81
N ARG A 28 -1.34 -15.45 8.39
CA ARG A 28 -0.92 -15.08 7.03
C ARG A 28 -1.95 -15.41 5.94
N SER A 29 -2.20 -14.50 4.99
CA SER A 29 -2.93 -14.89 3.78
C SER A 29 -2.08 -15.86 2.96
N ASP A 30 -2.28 -17.16 3.16
CA ASP A 30 -1.66 -18.23 2.37
C ASP A 30 -2.22 -18.30 0.94
N ASN A 31 -3.02 -17.30 0.53
CA ASN A 31 -3.53 -17.14 -0.83
C ASN A 31 -3.00 -15.85 -1.47
N CYS A 32 -2.73 -15.92 -2.77
CA CYS A 32 -2.33 -14.79 -3.62
C CYS A 32 -3.38 -13.66 -3.68
N ASP A 33 -4.56 -13.88 -3.08
CA ASP A 33 -5.71 -13.00 -3.16
C ASP A 33 -5.84 -12.07 -1.97
N PHE A 34 -5.08 -12.31 -0.90
CA PHE A 34 -5.17 -11.53 0.35
C PHE A 34 -6.62 -11.42 0.88
N GLY A 35 -7.40 -12.48 0.70
CA GLY A 35 -8.83 -12.52 1.07
C GLY A 35 -9.78 -11.79 0.12
N THR A 36 -9.33 -11.34 -1.05
CA THR A 36 -10.16 -10.69 -2.07
C THR A 36 -10.99 -11.72 -2.85
N PRO A 37 -12.34 -11.67 -2.78
CA PRO A 37 -13.19 -12.63 -3.49
C PRO A 37 -13.03 -12.58 -5.01
N ASN A 38 -13.26 -13.71 -5.68
CA ASN A 38 -13.29 -13.77 -7.13
C ASN A 38 -14.60 -13.15 -7.66
N PRO A 39 -14.55 -12.43 -8.80
CA PRO A 39 -15.75 -12.17 -9.58
C PRO A 39 -16.52 -13.46 -9.90
N SER A 40 -17.85 -13.40 -9.83
CA SER A 40 -18.73 -14.57 -9.93
C SER A 40 -18.66 -15.28 -11.29
N ASN A 41 -18.17 -14.62 -12.33
CA ASN A 41 -18.02 -15.13 -13.70
C ASN A 41 -16.60 -15.63 -14.01
N TRP A 42 -15.70 -15.73 -13.03
CA TRP A 42 -14.34 -16.20 -13.26
C TRP A 42 -14.27 -17.69 -13.62
N PRO A 43 -13.72 -18.06 -14.79
CA PRO A 43 -13.30 -19.43 -15.01
C PRO A 43 -12.15 -19.80 -14.06
N SER A 44 -12.05 -21.07 -13.70
CA SER A 44 -11.02 -21.56 -12.77
C SER A 44 -9.58 -21.28 -13.24
N THR A 45 -9.35 -21.15 -14.54
CA THR A 45 -8.04 -20.80 -15.14
C THR A 45 -7.57 -19.39 -14.78
N TYR A 46 -8.48 -18.46 -14.51
CA TYR A 46 -8.13 -17.08 -14.17
C TYR A 46 -7.54 -16.96 -12.77
N GLN A 47 -7.96 -17.81 -11.84
CA GLN A 47 -7.37 -17.85 -10.50
C GLN A 47 -5.87 -18.16 -10.55
N THR A 48 -5.48 -19.15 -11.35
CA THR A 48 -4.07 -19.54 -11.49
C THR A 48 -3.24 -18.42 -12.12
N GLN A 49 -3.77 -17.76 -13.15
CA GLN A 49 -3.09 -16.64 -13.81
C GLN A 49 -2.94 -15.45 -12.87
N TRP A 50 -4.02 -15.06 -12.18
CA TRP A 50 -4.00 -14.03 -11.15
C TRP A 50 -2.96 -14.32 -10.06
N CYS A 51 -2.97 -15.53 -9.50
CA CYS A 51 -1.98 -15.92 -8.52
C CYS A 51 -0.55 -15.86 -9.04
N GLY A 52 -0.31 -16.25 -10.31
CA GLY A 52 1.01 -16.15 -10.92
C GLY A 52 1.53 -14.71 -10.93
N MET A 53 0.68 -13.77 -11.35
CA MET A 53 1.06 -12.36 -11.41
C MET A 53 1.26 -11.74 -10.02
N ILE A 54 0.35 -11.95 -9.07
CA ILE A 54 0.52 -11.43 -7.71
C ILE A 54 1.73 -12.02 -7.01
N ASN A 55 1.98 -13.33 -7.16
CA ASN A 55 3.16 -13.96 -6.58
C ASN A 55 4.45 -13.37 -7.18
N ASN A 56 4.46 -13.03 -8.46
CA ASN A 56 5.59 -12.37 -9.10
C ASN A 56 5.86 -10.98 -8.50
N GLU A 57 4.82 -10.15 -8.33
CA GLU A 57 4.95 -8.82 -7.70
C GLU A 57 5.46 -8.93 -6.26
N VAL A 58 4.84 -9.80 -5.46
CA VAL A 58 5.23 -10.03 -4.06
C VAL A 58 6.66 -10.57 -3.95
N THR A 59 7.06 -11.48 -4.84
CA THR A 59 8.42 -12.03 -4.86
C THR A 59 9.44 -10.97 -5.25
N THR A 60 9.13 -10.15 -6.26
CA THR A 60 9.97 -9.03 -6.68
C THR A 60 10.14 -8.04 -5.53
N LEU A 61 9.03 -7.61 -4.90
CA LEU A 61 9.07 -6.71 -3.75
C LEU A 61 9.93 -7.28 -2.61
N LYS A 62 9.70 -8.53 -2.20
CA LYS A 62 10.47 -9.17 -1.11
C LYS A 62 11.95 -9.29 -1.43
N THR A 63 12.29 -9.51 -2.69
CA THR A 63 13.68 -9.67 -3.12
C THR A 63 14.39 -8.32 -3.17
N MET A 64 13.77 -7.33 -3.83
CA MET A 64 14.35 -6.01 -4.07
C MET A 64 14.38 -5.13 -2.82
N GLU A 65 13.47 -5.35 -1.86
CA GLU A 65 13.39 -4.62 -0.59
C GLU A 65 13.78 -5.50 0.60
N ASN A 66 14.55 -6.57 0.37
CA ASN A 66 14.98 -7.45 1.45
C ASN A 66 15.82 -6.65 2.47
N PRO A 67 15.36 -6.50 3.73
CA PRO A 67 16.05 -5.66 4.71
C PRO A 67 17.49 -6.08 4.96
N ALA A 68 17.81 -7.37 4.84
CA ALA A 68 19.18 -7.88 5.00
C ALA A 68 20.14 -7.36 3.93
N THR A 69 19.61 -6.94 2.78
CA THR A 69 20.39 -6.46 1.64
C THR A 69 20.37 -4.94 1.51
N VAL A 70 19.21 -4.28 1.70
CA VAL A 70 19.06 -2.86 1.39
C VAL A 70 19.19 -1.93 2.59
N LEU A 71 18.96 -2.41 3.83
CA LEU A 71 18.87 -1.52 5.00
C LEU A 71 20.20 -0.81 5.31
N GLY A 72 21.34 -1.47 5.04
CA GLY A 72 22.66 -0.87 5.19
C GLY A 72 22.86 0.34 4.28
N ASP A 73 22.49 0.20 3.00
CA ASP A 73 22.60 1.28 2.01
C ASP A 73 21.62 2.42 2.30
N ILE A 74 20.40 2.12 2.74
CA ILE A 74 19.41 3.13 3.12
C ILE A 74 19.92 3.94 4.32
N LYS A 75 20.48 3.27 5.35
CA LYS A 75 21.12 3.94 6.50
C LYS A 75 22.24 4.88 6.06
N ALA A 76 23.10 4.44 5.14
CA ALA A 76 24.19 5.26 4.62
C ALA A 76 23.65 6.50 3.87
N LYS A 77 22.65 6.31 3.00
CA LYS A 77 21.99 7.41 2.27
C LYS A 77 21.32 8.41 3.23
N PHE A 78 20.62 7.92 4.25
CA PHE A 78 19.96 8.77 5.25
C PHE A 78 20.98 9.58 6.05
N ALA A 79 22.06 8.94 6.50
CA ALA A 79 23.14 9.64 7.19
C ALA A 79 23.79 10.71 6.32
N GLN A 80 24.07 10.41 5.04
CA GLN A 80 24.63 11.37 4.10
C GLN A 80 23.69 12.56 3.84
N ALA A 81 22.39 12.30 3.75
CA ALA A 81 21.36 13.32 3.50
C ALA A 81 20.84 14.00 4.79
N LEU A 82 21.40 13.66 5.97
CA LEU A 82 20.99 14.16 7.28
C LEU A 82 19.50 13.91 7.62
N ILE A 83 18.95 12.79 7.13
CA ILE A 83 17.56 12.37 7.38
C ILE A 83 17.45 11.74 8.77
N LYS A 84 16.39 12.11 9.52
CA LYS A 84 16.21 11.75 10.94
C LYS A 84 15.21 10.62 11.17
N VAL A 85 14.21 10.46 10.31
CA VAL A 85 13.25 9.35 10.39
C VAL A 85 13.95 8.00 10.29
N SER A 86 13.35 6.97 10.88
CA SER A 86 13.92 5.63 10.81
C SER A 86 14.00 5.15 9.35
N PRO A 87 15.14 4.60 8.90
CA PRO A 87 15.26 3.86 7.64
C PRO A 87 14.24 2.74 7.49
N ASP A 88 13.76 2.14 8.58
CA ASP A 88 12.74 1.09 8.52
C ASP A 88 11.39 1.60 7.97
N SER A 89 11.15 2.91 8.01
CA SER A 89 9.95 3.53 7.41
C SER A 89 9.90 3.38 5.90
N THR A 90 11.02 3.07 5.23
CA THR A 90 11.04 2.90 3.77
C THR A 90 10.68 1.49 3.33
N LEU A 91 10.69 0.52 4.24
CA LEU A 91 10.60 -0.90 3.93
C LEU A 91 9.15 -1.40 3.94
N PRO A 92 8.78 -2.32 3.04
CA PRO A 92 7.42 -2.82 2.95
C PRO A 92 7.12 -3.80 4.10
N ASN A 93 5.88 -3.75 4.59
CA ASN A 93 5.29 -4.83 5.35
C ASN A 93 3.97 -5.24 4.68
N ILE A 94 4.02 -6.32 3.89
CA ILE A 94 2.90 -6.76 3.04
C ILE A 94 1.63 -6.99 3.86
N ASP A 95 1.74 -7.61 5.04
CA ASP A 95 0.57 -7.89 5.89
C ASP A 95 -0.06 -6.59 6.41
N ASN A 96 0.74 -5.56 6.66
CA ASN A 96 0.23 -4.25 7.07
C ASN A 96 -0.33 -3.46 5.89
N ILE A 97 0.33 -3.50 4.73
CA ILE A 97 -0.17 -2.88 3.49
C ILE A 97 -1.55 -3.47 3.15
N MET A 98 -1.71 -4.79 3.24
CA MET A 98 -2.97 -5.46 2.90
C MET A 98 -4.07 -5.34 3.96
N LYS A 99 -3.78 -4.72 5.11
CA LYS A 99 -4.83 -4.25 6.05
C LYS A 99 -5.36 -2.87 5.69
N ASP A 100 -4.64 -2.11 4.87
CA ASP A 100 -5.06 -0.79 4.43
C ASP A 100 -6.33 -0.87 3.55
N PRO A 101 -7.38 -0.07 3.84
CA PRO A 101 -8.61 -0.09 3.06
C PRO A 101 -8.40 0.25 1.57
N GLN A 102 -7.50 1.17 1.24
CA GLN A 102 -7.25 1.58 -0.14
C GLN A 102 -6.45 0.52 -0.88
N ALA A 103 -5.45 -0.10 -0.25
CA ALA A 103 -4.73 -1.22 -0.85
C ALA A 103 -5.68 -2.41 -1.13
N ARG A 104 -6.61 -2.70 -0.22
CA ARG A 104 -7.64 -3.71 -0.45
C ARG A 104 -8.64 -3.34 -1.55
N ALA A 105 -9.05 -2.08 -1.61
CA ALA A 105 -9.91 -1.59 -2.68
C ALA A 105 -9.22 -1.69 -4.04
N ALA A 106 -7.93 -1.36 -4.11
CA ALA A 106 -7.10 -1.54 -5.30
C ALA A 106 -7.08 -3.00 -5.73
N MET A 107 -6.70 -3.92 -4.85
CA MET A 107 -6.69 -5.36 -5.15
C MET A 107 -8.04 -5.89 -5.62
N THR A 108 -9.14 -5.41 -5.03
CA THR A 108 -10.50 -5.75 -5.46
C THR A 108 -10.79 -5.27 -6.87
N GLN A 109 -10.48 -4.01 -7.18
CA GLN A 109 -10.71 -3.43 -8.49
C GLN A 109 -9.81 -4.04 -9.56
N MET A 110 -8.53 -4.28 -9.26
CA MET A 110 -7.58 -4.97 -10.14
C MET A 110 -8.10 -6.36 -10.51
N LYS A 111 -8.65 -7.08 -9.52
CA LYS A 111 -9.24 -8.41 -9.72
C LYS A 111 -10.52 -8.36 -10.56
N ALA A 112 -11.32 -7.31 -10.40
CA ALA A 112 -12.50 -7.07 -11.23
C ALA A 112 -12.13 -6.69 -12.68
N ASN A 113 -11.00 -5.99 -12.88
CA ASN A 113 -10.47 -5.59 -14.18
C ASN A 113 -9.88 -6.78 -14.96
N PHE A 114 -9.31 -7.76 -14.26
CA PHE A 114 -8.57 -8.85 -14.88
C PHE A 114 -9.30 -9.59 -16.02
N PRO A 115 -10.59 -9.98 -15.91
CA PRO A 115 -11.33 -10.60 -17.02
C PRO A 115 -11.47 -9.75 -18.27
N ALA A 116 -11.57 -8.43 -18.09
CA ALA A 116 -11.82 -7.51 -19.20
C ALA A 116 -10.54 -7.19 -19.98
N PHE A 117 -9.40 -7.14 -19.29
CA PHE A 117 -8.14 -6.64 -19.86
C PHE A 117 -7.01 -7.67 -19.88
N GLY A 118 -7.14 -8.80 -19.18
CA GLY A 118 -6.06 -9.77 -19.00
C GLY A 118 -4.88 -9.24 -18.19
N SER A 119 -5.04 -8.09 -17.51
CA SER A 119 -4.01 -7.42 -16.71
C SER A 119 -4.54 -7.11 -15.30
N MET A 120 -3.64 -6.96 -14.35
CA MET A 120 -3.94 -6.48 -12.99
C MET A 120 -3.97 -4.96 -12.90
N ASP A 121 -3.78 -4.24 -14.00
CA ASP A 121 -3.66 -2.79 -13.98
C ASP A 121 -4.98 -2.10 -13.61
N LEU A 122 -4.87 -1.05 -12.80
CA LEU A 122 -5.93 -0.07 -12.67
C LEU A 122 -5.88 0.93 -13.82
N THR A 123 -7.05 1.33 -14.31
CA THR A 123 -7.16 2.49 -15.21
C THR A 123 -6.96 3.79 -14.41
N ALA A 124 -6.74 4.91 -15.11
CA ALA A 124 -6.70 6.22 -14.46
C ALA A 124 -8.00 6.54 -13.70
N GLU A 125 -9.15 6.14 -14.26
CA GLU A 125 -10.47 6.30 -13.61
C GLU A 125 -10.61 5.43 -12.35
N ASP A 126 -10.06 4.21 -12.38
CA ASP A 126 -10.04 3.34 -11.20
C ASP A 126 -9.15 3.93 -10.10
N ILE A 127 -7.97 4.45 -10.46
CA ILE A 127 -7.05 5.13 -9.53
C ILE A 127 -7.73 6.33 -8.87
N GLN A 128 -8.44 7.16 -9.66
CA GLN A 128 -9.22 8.29 -9.14
C GLN A 128 -10.27 7.88 -8.12
N LYS A 129 -10.86 6.69 -8.26
CA LYS A 129 -11.88 6.16 -7.34
C LYS A 129 -11.27 5.50 -6.12
N VAL A 130 -10.33 4.57 -6.32
CA VAL A 130 -9.70 3.75 -5.28
C VAL A 130 -8.87 4.60 -4.32
N TYR A 131 -8.13 5.57 -4.84
CA TYR A 131 -7.24 6.44 -4.06
C TYR A 131 -7.80 7.86 -3.86
N ALA A 132 -9.10 8.08 -4.13
CA ALA A 132 -9.75 9.38 -4.13
C ALA A 132 -9.40 10.24 -2.91
N ASP A 133 -9.60 9.71 -1.71
CA ASP A 133 -9.42 10.47 -0.47
C ASP A 133 -7.95 10.83 -0.21
N ALA A 134 -7.04 9.90 -0.52
CA ALA A 134 -5.60 10.13 -0.38
C ALA A 134 -5.12 11.20 -1.37
N ILE A 135 -5.54 11.11 -2.64
CA ILE A 135 -5.21 12.07 -3.69
C ILE A 135 -5.76 13.45 -3.32
N LYS A 136 -7.04 13.56 -2.99
CA LYS A 136 -7.67 14.84 -2.59
C LYS A 136 -6.97 15.48 -1.40
N THR A 137 -6.67 14.68 -0.37
CA THR A 137 -6.00 15.18 0.83
C THR A 137 -4.60 15.68 0.53
N ALA A 138 -3.83 14.93 -0.27
CA ALA A 138 -2.49 15.33 -0.68
C ALA A 138 -2.52 16.60 -1.53
N CYS A 139 -3.37 16.63 -2.55
CA CYS A 139 -3.51 17.76 -3.48
C CYS A 139 -3.99 19.03 -2.77
N ALA A 140 -4.96 18.93 -1.85
CA ALA A 140 -5.42 20.06 -1.07
C ALA A 140 -4.30 20.65 -0.17
N LYS A 141 -3.39 19.80 0.33
CA LYS A 141 -2.28 20.24 1.18
C LYS A 141 -1.14 20.89 0.39
N THR A 142 -0.88 20.41 -0.82
CA THR A 142 0.34 20.77 -1.58
C THR A 142 0.07 21.69 -2.76
N GLY A 143 -1.17 21.75 -3.25
CA GLY A 143 -1.56 22.46 -4.47
C GLY A 143 -1.18 21.71 -5.76
N VAL A 144 -0.66 20.48 -5.67
CA VAL A 144 -0.47 19.61 -6.83
C VAL A 144 -1.85 19.26 -7.41
N PRO A 145 -2.06 19.33 -8.73
CA PRO A 145 -3.31 18.92 -9.35
C PRO A 145 -3.61 17.41 -9.17
N GLU A 146 -4.88 17.05 -8.98
CA GLU A 146 -5.28 15.65 -8.77
C GLU A 146 -4.96 14.76 -9.97
N ASP A 147 -5.14 15.27 -11.19
CA ASP A 147 -4.81 14.58 -12.44
C ASP A 147 -3.32 14.27 -12.56
N MET A 148 -2.44 15.13 -12.04
CA MET A 148 -1.01 14.84 -11.93
C MET A 148 -0.75 13.66 -11.00
N MET A 149 -1.37 13.62 -9.81
CA MET A 149 -1.17 12.49 -8.90
C MET A 149 -1.71 11.17 -9.48
N VAL A 150 -2.86 11.21 -10.15
CA VAL A 150 -3.43 10.05 -10.87
C VAL A 150 -2.47 9.57 -11.96
N LYS A 151 -1.94 10.51 -12.76
CA LYS A 151 -0.98 10.20 -13.83
C LYS A 151 0.25 9.50 -13.27
N ILE A 152 0.83 10.02 -12.20
CA ILE A 152 2.02 9.45 -11.55
C ILE A 152 1.73 8.02 -11.10
N ILE A 153 0.66 7.81 -10.32
CA ILE A 153 0.31 6.46 -9.85
C ILE A 153 0.11 5.50 -11.03
N TRP A 154 -0.54 5.97 -12.10
CA TRP A 154 -0.77 5.14 -13.28
C TRP A 154 0.51 4.81 -14.04
N VAL A 155 1.41 5.77 -14.24
CA VAL A 155 2.69 5.55 -14.93
C VAL A 155 3.59 4.62 -14.12
N GLU A 156 3.72 4.90 -12.83
CA GLU A 156 4.75 4.33 -11.96
C GLU A 156 4.40 2.96 -11.36
N SER A 157 3.12 2.67 -11.15
CA SER A 157 2.69 1.42 -10.52
C SER A 157 1.47 0.78 -11.15
N LYS A 158 0.82 1.44 -12.11
CA LYS A 158 -0.51 1.06 -12.61
C LYS A 158 -1.54 0.93 -11.48
N GLY A 159 -1.31 1.61 -10.35
CA GLY A 159 -2.14 1.53 -9.14
C GLY A 159 -1.93 0.27 -8.28
N HIS A 160 -0.85 -0.50 -8.50
CA HIS A 160 -0.60 -1.73 -7.77
C HIS A 160 0.03 -1.46 -6.38
N PRO A 161 -0.62 -1.80 -5.25
CA PRO A 161 -0.14 -1.43 -3.91
C PRO A 161 1.10 -2.22 -3.44
N LEU A 162 1.40 -3.36 -4.06
CA LEU A 162 2.54 -4.23 -3.71
C LEU A 162 3.69 -4.20 -4.73
N VAL A 163 3.73 -3.19 -5.61
CA VAL A 163 4.85 -3.05 -6.55
C VAL A 163 6.11 -2.58 -5.81
N TYR A 164 7.28 -2.97 -6.31
CA TYR A 164 8.58 -2.44 -5.86
C TYR A 164 8.61 -0.89 -5.95
N GLN A 165 9.19 -0.23 -4.94
CA GLN A 165 9.20 1.23 -4.68
C GLN A 165 7.83 1.91 -4.42
N GLY A 166 6.75 1.13 -4.34
CA GLY A 166 5.42 1.65 -3.98
C GLY A 166 4.73 2.43 -5.11
N LEU A 167 3.56 3.00 -4.79
CA LEU A 167 2.61 3.50 -5.79
C LEU A 167 3.15 4.59 -6.73
N THR A 168 4.03 5.44 -6.23
CA THR A 168 4.60 6.59 -6.97
C THR A 168 6.07 6.42 -7.28
N GLN A 169 6.68 5.26 -6.98
CA GLN A 169 8.12 5.01 -7.12
C GLN A 169 9.02 6.07 -6.45
N ILE A 170 8.53 6.74 -5.38
CA ILE A 170 9.32 7.71 -4.62
C ILE A 170 10.55 7.03 -4.01
N ASP A 171 11.74 7.58 -4.26
CA ASP A 171 12.98 7.00 -3.77
C ASP A 171 13.15 7.16 -2.24
N TYR A 172 14.12 6.43 -1.67
CA TYR A 172 14.36 6.40 -0.23
C TYR A 172 14.66 7.79 0.36
N VAL A 173 15.51 8.57 -0.30
CA VAL A 173 15.96 9.88 0.18
C VAL A 173 14.82 10.89 0.08
N ALA A 174 14.13 10.93 -1.06
CA ALA A 174 12.94 11.76 -1.23
C ALA A 174 11.87 11.45 -0.16
N TRP A 175 11.56 10.17 0.05
CA TRP A 175 10.67 9.74 1.13
C TRP A 175 11.13 10.24 2.50
N GLY A 176 12.40 9.98 2.84
CA GLY A 176 12.93 10.32 4.16
C GLY A 176 12.88 11.82 4.47
N GLN A 177 13.19 12.65 3.47
CA GLN A 177 13.06 14.11 3.60
C GLN A 177 11.61 14.54 3.85
N MET A 178 10.65 13.96 3.13
CA MET A 178 9.24 14.31 3.32
C MET A 178 8.71 13.82 4.66
N ALA A 179 9.14 12.65 5.12
CA ALA A 179 8.76 12.10 6.42
C ALA A 179 9.40 12.85 7.61
N ASP A 180 10.60 13.41 7.43
CA ASP A 180 11.19 14.35 8.40
C ASP A 180 10.36 15.64 8.55
N GLU A 181 9.83 16.15 7.44
CA GLU A 181 9.01 17.37 7.40
C GLU A 181 7.55 17.13 7.86
N ASN A 182 7.04 15.91 7.66
CA ASN A 182 5.68 15.53 8.03
C ASN A 182 5.66 14.23 8.84
N SER A 183 5.61 14.39 10.17
CA SER A 183 5.58 13.27 11.13
C SER A 183 4.33 12.39 11.03
N SER A 184 3.30 12.77 10.26
CA SER A 184 2.17 11.89 9.98
C SER A 184 2.55 10.72 9.06
N LEU A 185 3.59 10.88 8.24
CA LEU A 185 4.08 9.86 7.31
C LEU A 185 4.80 8.77 8.11
N LYS A 186 4.28 7.54 8.05
CA LYS A 186 4.79 6.42 8.86
C LYS A 186 5.52 5.38 8.02
N ASN A 187 5.04 5.10 6.81
CA ASN A 187 5.68 4.10 5.97
C ASN A 187 5.49 4.36 4.47
N ARG A 188 6.58 4.26 3.71
CA ARG A 188 6.65 4.56 2.27
C ARG A 188 5.71 3.73 1.42
N TYR A 189 5.30 2.55 1.89
CA TYR A 189 4.42 1.65 1.15
C TYR A 189 2.93 1.77 1.51
N MET A 190 2.58 2.56 2.52
CA MET A 190 1.16 2.81 2.82
C MET A 190 0.59 3.77 1.77
N PRO A 191 -0.55 3.45 1.10
CA PRO A 191 -1.04 4.25 -0.02
C PRO A 191 -1.17 5.75 0.26
N SER A 192 -1.83 6.12 1.36
CA SER A 192 -2.01 7.52 1.76
C SER A 192 -0.69 8.24 2.04
N ASP A 193 0.25 7.57 2.71
CA ASP A 193 1.56 8.14 3.03
C ASP A 193 2.40 8.34 1.76
N ASN A 194 2.43 7.34 0.87
CA ASN A 194 3.17 7.38 -0.38
C ASN A 194 2.70 8.52 -1.29
N ILE A 195 1.38 8.64 -1.46
CA ILE A 195 0.74 9.68 -2.29
C ILE A 195 1.01 11.08 -1.69
N MET A 196 0.86 11.23 -0.36
CA MET A 196 1.17 12.49 0.32
C MET A 196 2.65 12.88 0.18
N ALA A 197 3.57 11.94 0.40
CA ALA A 197 5.00 12.20 0.29
C ALA A 197 5.39 12.61 -1.13
N SER A 198 4.87 11.91 -2.16
CA SER A 198 5.10 12.27 -3.56
C SER A 198 4.57 13.67 -3.89
N ALA A 199 3.36 14.01 -3.45
CA ALA A 199 2.81 15.34 -3.65
C ALA A 199 3.61 16.44 -2.93
N MET A 200 4.08 16.18 -1.71
CA MET A 200 4.96 17.11 -0.97
C MET A 200 6.28 17.32 -1.71
N PHE A 201 6.87 16.23 -2.23
CA PHE A 201 8.12 16.30 -2.97
C PHE A 201 7.96 17.12 -4.25
N LEU A 202 6.91 16.89 -5.03
CA LEU A 202 6.63 17.65 -6.26
C LEU A 202 6.44 19.14 -5.96
N LYS A 203 5.70 19.48 -4.90
CA LYS A 203 5.56 20.88 -4.47
C LYS A 203 6.91 21.51 -4.17
N LYS A 204 7.76 20.82 -3.39
CA LYS A 204 9.10 21.31 -3.05
C LYS A 204 9.97 21.49 -4.30
N ALA A 205 9.95 20.53 -5.22
CA ALA A 205 10.67 20.62 -6.48
C ALA A 205 10.18 21.81 -7.32
N LYS A 206 8.87 22.00 -7.45
CA LYS A 206 8.29 23.15 -8.16
C LYS A 206 8.66 24.48 -7.50
N ASP A 207 8.62 24.56 -6.17
CA ASP A 207 8.97 25.78 -5.46
C ASP A 207 10.46 26.15 -5.61
N GLN A 208 11.31 25.14 -5.70
CA GLN A 208 12.76 25.34 -5.85
C GLN A 208 13.16 25.67 -7.29
N TYR A 209 12.55 25.03 -8.29
CA TYR A 209 13.01 25.08 -9.68
C TYR A 209 12.04 25.79 -10.64
N GLY A 210 10.82 26.08 -10.21
CA GLY A 210 9.77 26.63 -11.07
C GLY A 210 9.23 25.61 -12.08
N GLY A 211 8.69 26.10 -13.20
CA GLY A 211 8.12 25.29 -14.28
C GLY A 211 6.67 24.86 -14.04
N ASP A 212 6.07 24.17 -15.01
CA ASP A 212 4.76 23.53 -14.85
C ASP A 212 4.88 22.18 -14.11
N TRP A 213 3.74 21.58 -13.75
CA TRP A 213 3.72 20.32 -13.00
C TRP A 213 4.24 19.12 -13.79
N GLU A 214 4.06 19.14 -15.12
CA GLU A 214 4.54 18.08 -16.00
C GLU A 214 6.07 18.09 -16.12
N THR A 215 6.66 19.27 -16.24
CA THR A 215 8.10 19.48 -16.20
C THR A 215 8.65 19.07 -14.84
N THR A 216 7.99 19.48 -13.76
CA THR A 216 8.39 19.07 -12.40
C THR A 216 8.39 17.55 -12.23
N TYR A 217 7.36 16.87 -12.74
CA TYR A 217 7.25 15.41 -12.68
C TYR A 217 8.26 14.70 -13.60
N SER A 218 8.38 15.09 -14.87
CA SER A 218 9.37 14.45 -15.78
C SER A 218 10.82 14.62 -15.30
N GLN A 219 11.10 15.71 -14.58
CA GLN A 219 12.39 15.96 -13.95
C GLN A 219 12.53 15.31 -12.56
N HIS A 220 11.45 14.76 -11.98
CA HIS A 220 11.42 14.01 -10.71
C HIS A 220 12.43 12.84 -10.72
N TYR A 221 12.65 12.21 -11.88
CA TYR A 221 13.54 11.07 -12.05
C TYR A 221 14.92 11.39 -12.65
N GLN A 222 15.21 12.66 -12.97
CA GLN A 222 16.49 13.05 -13.55
C GLN A 222 17.38 13.78 -12.53
N ASP A 223 18.35 13.02 -12.03
CA ASP A 223 19.57 13.41 -11.29
C ASP A 223 19.51 14.74 -10.47
N PRO A 224 19.56 14.67 -9.13
CA PRO A 224 19.65 15.87 -8.28
C PRO A 224 20.91 16.72 -8.53
N ASN A 225 21.89 16.24 -9.31
CA ASN A 225 23.09 16.99 -9.70
C ASN A 225 23.01 17.67 -11.07
N ALA A 226 21.87 17.62 -11.78
CA ALA A 226 21.71 18.31 -13.06
C ALA A 226 21.74 19.84 -12.86
N LYS A 227 22.95 20.43 -12.94
CA LYS A 227 23.27 21.85 -12.68
C LYS A 227 22.66 22.86 -13.67
N SER A 228 21.84 22.44 -14.62
CA SER A 228 21.12 23.34 -15.53
C SER A 228 19.79 22.70 -15.93
N ARG A 229 18.69 23.19 -15.37
CA ARG A 229 17.34 22.68 -15.68
C ARG A 229 16.57 23.60 -16.64
N GLY A 230 17.24 24.04 -17.71
CA GLY A 230 16.66 24.68 -18.89
C GLY A 230 16.07 26.07 -18.66
N SER A 231 16.61 27.07 -19.36
CA SER A 231 16.03 28.42 -19.49
C SER A 231 14.90 28.41 -20.51
#